data_AF-A0AAY5K336-F1
#
_entry.id   AF-A0AAY5K336-F1
#
_cell.length_a   1.000
_cell.length_b   1.000
_cell.length_c   1.000
_cell.angle_alpha   90.00
_cell.angle_beta   90.00
_cell.angle_gamma   90.00
#
_symmetry.space_group_name_H-M   'P 1'
#
loop_
_entity.id
_entity.type
_entity.pdbx_description
1 polymer ?
#
loop_
_entity_poly.entity_id
_entity_poly.type
_entity_poly.pdbx_seq_one_letter_code
_entity_poly.pdbx_strand_id
1 'polypeptide(L)'
;VLHVDRRSYYAGNWASFTFNGLLSWIEEYKQAGPSDEAAQEKVEEGEEALALSSLDTSITNVEVFCYASSVEEEEAVLAGDEVAQASGPDAGAEETQPEGEVPPQAYETQGEWQDEQQASPSPAESQPEPKKQITYTKIVKEGRRFNIDLVSKLMYSRGSLVDLLIKSNVSRYAEFKNVTRILTYRNGKVEQVPCSRADVFGSKQLTVVEKRMLMKFLTFCLDFEQHPEEYQDFSVHSFWDFLLTKKLTENLRHFILHSIAMVTPDVCTVEGLRATQHFLRCLGRYGNTPFLFPLYGLGEIPQCFCRMCAVFGGIYCLRQSVRCLVLDKESGKCKAVIDSNGQRISCSHFVVEDGYIGLDQRKNVDSRQISRAVLITDRSILPSDSEQQISLVTVPPVEPGSPVVRMVELCSSTMTCMPGTYLVHLTCSSSGSAREDLAPVVSRLFCIPVREEGSEVPSVLWALYFNMRDTSAVDRSSYDLPSNVHVCTSPDAALGSDHAIKLAEAVFRQLLPEEEFCPPAPNPEDIIYDGLKQLPFTFCTLCLCSQSFLI
;
A
#
# COMPACT_ATOMS: atom_id res chain seq x y z
N VAL A 1 18.09 -1.75 -20.20
CA VAL A 1 16.62 -1.92 -20.13
C VAL A 1 15.96 -0.65 -20.62
N LEU A 2 14.94 -0.73 -21.46
CA LEU A 2 14.05 0.38 -21.78
C LEU A 2 12.70 0.08 -21.11
N HIS A 3 12.24 0.97 -20.24
CA HIS A 3 10.98 0.85 -19.52
C HIS A 3 10.07 2.00 -19.95
N VAL A 4 8.92 1.66 -20.53
CA VAL A 4 7.95 2.63 -21.03
C VAL A 4 6.60 2.43 -20.35
N ASP A 5 5.86 3.50 -20.16
CA ASP A 5 4.47 3.46 -19.70
C ASP A 5 3.66 4.52 -20.47
N ARG A 6 2.45 4.14 -20.92
CA ARG A 6 1.53 5.08 -21.59
C ARG A 6 1.01 6.15 -20.62
N ARG A 7 1.04 5.88 -19.32
CA ARG A 7 0.58 6.78 -18.27
C ARG A 7 1.59 7.89 -18.00
N SER A 8 1.10 8.97 -17.40
CA SER A 8 1.92 10.10 -16.95
C SER A 8 2.58 9.88 -15.57
N TYR A 9 2.34 8.73 -14.96
CA TYR A 9 2.81 8.30 -13.64
C TYR A 9 3.32 6.85 -13.71
N TYR A 10 4.09 6.42 -12.71
CA TYR A 10 4.62 5.06 -12.61
C TYR A 10 3.59 4.05 -12.10
N ALA A 11 3.89 2.76 -12.23
CA ALA A 11 3.26 1.65 -11.52
C ALA A 11 1.90 1.15 -12.05
N GLY A 12 1.30 1.79 -13.05
CA GLY A 12 0.01 1.35 -13.62
C GLY A 12 -1.05 1.11 -12.54
N ASN A 13 -1.65 -0.08 -12.50
CA ASN A 13 -2.66 -0.44 -11.49
C ASN A 13 -2.13 -0.57 -10.06
N TRP A 14 -0.82 -0.51 -9.83
CA TRP A 14 -0.20 -0.47 -8.50
C TRP A 14 0.02 0.95 -7.98
N ALA A 15 -0.31 1.97 -8.77
CA ALA A 15 -0.07 3.36 -8.43
C ALA A 15 -0.87 3.84 -7.19
N SER A 16 -0.32 4.88 -6.57
CA SER A 16 -0.99 5.69 -5.56
C SER A 16 -1.21 7.10 -6.10
N PHE A 17 -2.27 7.77 -5.62
CA PHE A 17 -2.62 9.11 -6.10
C PHE A 17 -2.87 10.09 -4.96
N THR A 18 -2.47 11.34 -5.18
CA THR A 18 -3.06 12.46 -4.42
C THR A 18 -4.56 12.52 -4.64
N PHE A 19 -5.31 13.18 -3.76
CA PHE A 19 -6.77 13.25 -3.92
C PHE A 19 -7.17 13.85 -5.28
N ASN A 20 -6.52 14.95 -5.68
CA ASN A 20 -6.77 15.57 -6.99
C ASN A 20 -6.33 14.67 -8.15
N GLY A 21 -5.20 13.98 -8.02
CA GLY A 21 -4.76 13.00 -9.02
C GLY A 21 -5.74 11.83 -9.19
N LEU A 22 -6.33 11.37 -8.08
CA LEU A 22 -7.34 10.31 -8.11
C LEU A 22 -8.62 10.78 -8.79
N LEU A 23 -9.05 12.03 -8.58
CA LEU A 23 -10.19 12.60 -9.31
C LEU A 23 -9.93 12.64 -10.83
N SER A 24 -8.71 13.02 -11.26
CA SER A 24 -8.34 12.95 -12.67
C SER A 24 -8.35 11.52 -13.20
N TRP A 25 -7.82 10.56 -12.44
CA TRP A 25 -7.86 9.13 -12.79
C TRP A 25 -9.31 8.61 -12.92
N ILE A 26 -10.22 9.01 -12.01
CA ILE A 26 -11.65 8.65 -12.08
C ILE A 26 -12.28 9.17 -13.37
N GLU A 27 -12.01 10.42 -13.74
CA GLU A 27 -12.58 11.01 -14.96
C GLU A 27 -12.07 10.33 -16.23
N GLU A 28 -10.79 9.92 -16.28
CA GLU A 28 -10.25 9.15 -17.41
C GLU A 28 -11.07 7.87 -17.67
N TYR A 29 -11.44 7.11 -16.62
CA TYR A 29 -12.20 5.86 -16.77
C TYR A 29 -13.71 6.06 -16.94
N LYS A 30 -14.25 7.23 -16.62
CA LYS A 30 -15.64 7.59 -16.96
C LYS A 30 -15.80 8.06 -18.40
N GLN A 31 -14.77 8.68 -18.95
CA GLN A 31 -14.81 9.34 -20.26
C GLN A 31 -14.14 8.52 -21.38
N ALA A 32 -13.55 7.36 -21.09
CA ALA A 32 -12.82 6.54 -22.05
C ALA A 32 -13.72 6.06 -23.22
N GLY A 33 -13.68 6.81 -24.33
CA GLY A 33 -14.07 6.36 -25.65
C GLY A 33 -12.84 5.95 -26.47
N PRO A 34 -13.00 5.16 -27.55
CA PRO A 34 -11.88 4.79 -28.39
C PRO A 34 -11.33 6.02 -29.13
N SER A 35 -10.03 6.28 -28.99
CA SER A 35 -9.30 7.12 -29.92
C SER A 35 -7.96 6.47 -30.26
N ASP A 36 -7.85 5.96 -31.47
CA ASP A 36 -6.73 6.30 -32.35
C ASP A 36 -7.00 5.77 -33.76
N GLU A 37 -6.73 6.62 -34.74
CA GLU A 37 -6.71 6.27 -36.16
C GLU A 37 -5.45 5.43 -36.45
N ALA A 38 -5.62 4.37 -37.23
CA ALA A 38 -4.54 3.49 -37.66
C ALA A 38 -3.55 4.25 -38.56
N ALA A 39 -2.39 4.60 -38.03
CA ALA A 39 -1.24 5.01 -38.84
C ALA A 39 -0.60 3.77 -39.49
N GLN A 40 -0.19 3.88 -40.75
CA GLN A 40 0.52 2.80 -41.46
C GLN A 40 1.77 2.36 -40.69
N GLU A 41 1.79 1.09 -40.29
CA GLU A 41 2.88 0.48 -39.56
C GLU A 41 4.11 0.34 -40.48
N LYS A 42 5.27 0.84 -40.03
CA LYS A 42 6.54 0.73 -40.77
C LYS A 42 7.12 -0.67 -40.60
N VAL A 43 6.52 -1.63 -41.29
CA VAL A 43 6.91 -3.05 -41.29
C VAL A 43 7.70 -3.36 -42.57
N GLU A 44 8.81 -4.07 -42.46
CA GLU A 44 9.65 -4.45 -43.60
C GLU A 44 9.14 -5.74 -44.29
N GLU A 45 9.67 -6.05 -45.48
CA GLU A 45 9.35 -7.31 -46.16
C GLU A 45 9.85 -8.51 -45.33
N GLY A 46 9.01 -9.52 -45.11
CA GLY A 46 9.31 -10.66 -44.23
C GLY A 46 8.90 -10.45 -42.76
N GLU A 47 8.33 -9.29 -42.41
CA GLU A 47 7.86 -8.98 -41.07
C GLU A 47 6.32 -8.95 -40.99
N GLU A 48 5.80 -9.08 -39.78
CA GLU A 48 4.42 -8.83 -39.41
C GLU A 48 4.35 -7.98 -38.15
N ALA A 49 3.32 -7.15 -38.04
CA ALA A 49 3.07 -6.36 -36.83
C ALA A 49 1.96 -7.02 -36.02
N LEU A 50 2.19 -7.11 -34.72
CA LEU A 50 1.21 -7.55 -33.74
C LEU A 50 0.80 -6.36 -32.87
N ALA A 51 -0.41 -5.86 -33.07
CA ALA A 51 -0.91 -4.67 -32.39
C ALA A 51 -1.02 -4.88 -30.87
N LEU A 52 -0.66 -3.86 -30.11
CA LEU A 52 -0.89 -3.77 -28.67
C LEU A 52 -2.14 -2.94 -28.38
N SER A 53 -2.73 -3.14 -27.21
CA SER A 53 -3.90 -2.39 -26.78
C SER A 53 -3.54 -0.93 -26.50
N SER A 54 -4.19 0.00 -27.22
CA SER A 54 -4.14 1.43 -26.90
C SER A 54 -4.97 1.78 -25.67
N LEU A 55 -6.05 1.02 -25.44
CA LEU A 55 -7.01 1.25 -24.35
C LEU A 55 -6.67 0.41 -23.12
N ASP A 56 -6.95 0.97 -21.95
CA ASP A 56 -6.89 0.26 -20.68
C ASP A 56 -8.32 -0.11 -20.24
N THR A 57 -8.59 -1.40 -20.20
CA THR A 57 -9.89 -1.98 -19.82
C THR A 57 -9.83 -2.75 -18.51
N SER A 58 -8.78 -2.51 -17.71
CA SER A 58 -8.54 -3.22 -16.46
C SER A 58 -9.38 -2.73 -15.29
N ILE A 59 -10.01 -1.55 -15.40
CA ILE A 59 -10.85 -0.95 -14.36
C ILE A 59 -12.28 -0.80 -14.90
N THR A 60 -13.27 -1.20 -14.10
CA THR A 60 -14.69 -1.11 -14.44
C THR A 60 -15.54 -0.72 -13.23
N ASN A 61 -16.82 -0.38 -13.46
CA ASN A 61 -17.82 -0.09 -12.42
C ASN A 61 -17.36 0.99 -11.40
N VAL A 62 -16.79 2.09 -11.90
CA VAL A 62 -16.32 3.19 -11.06
C VAL A 62 -17.50 4.00 -10.53
N GLU A 63 -17.70 3.99 -9.21
CA GLU A 63 -18.74 4.74 -8.51
C GLU A 63 -18.13 5.60 -7.40
N VAL A 64 -18.56 6.86 -7.30
CA VAL A 64 -18.00 7.84 -6.35
C VAL A 64 -19.13 8.50 -5.58
N PHE A 65 -18.96 8.61 -4.26
CA PHE A 65 -19.90 9.25 -3.36
C PHE A 65 -19.17 10.25 -2.46
N CYS A 66 -19.68 11.48 -2.41
CA CYS A 66 -19.23 12.50 -1.46
C CYS A 66 -20.33 12.73 -0.44
N TYR A 67 -20.00 12.53 0.84
CA TYR A 67 -20.93 12.73 1.95
C TYR A 67 -20.53 13.88 2.88
N ALA A 68 -19.28 14.35 2.77
CA ALA A 68 -18.83 15.56 3.46
C ALA A 68 -19.61 16.80 2.97
N SER A 69 -19.85 17.75 3.87
CA SER A 69 -20.56 18.99 3.52
C SER A 69 -19.74 19.83 2.53
N SER A 70 -20.44 20.50 1.63
CA SER A 70 -19.87 21.41 0.63
C SER A 70 -19.88 22.88 1.05
N VAL A 71 -20.25 23.19 2.31
CA VAL A 71 -20.37 24.57 2.79
C VAL A 71 -18.97 25.15 2.98
N GLU A 72 -18.71 26.29 2.34
CA GLU A 72 -17.48 27.08 2.51
C GLU A 72 -17.47 27.69 3.93
N GLU A 73 -16.38 27.51 4.67
CA GLU A 73 -16.17 28.26 5.92
C GLU A 73 -15.88 29.72 5.53
N GLU A 74 -16.77 30.66 5.85
CA GLU A 74 -16.41 32.07 5.92
C GLU A 74 -15.33 32.19 7.02
N GLU A 75 -14.08 32.47 6.63
CA GLU A 75 -13.04 32.82 7.59
C GLU A 75 -13.50 34.07 8.35
N ALA A 76 -13.81 33.90 9.64
CA ALA A 76 -14.01 35.02 10.55
C ALA A 76 -12.68 35.76 10.72
N VAL A 77 -12.47 36.77 9.87
CA VAL A 77 -11.42 37.77 10.05
C VAL A 77 -11.70 38.45 11.40
N LEU A 78 -10.84 38.20 12.38
CA LEU A 78 -10.85 38.94 13.63
C LEU A 78 -10.61 40.41 13.31
N ALA A 79 -11.67 41.21 13.45
CA ALA A 79 -11.62 42.65 13.39
C ALA A 79 -10.72 43.16 14.52
N GLY A 80 -9.53 43.62 14.14
CA GLY A 80 -8.62 44.36 14.99
C GLY A 80 -7.81 45.28 14.11
N ASP A 81 -8.39 46.42 13.75
CA ASP A 81 -7.65 47.66 13.50
C ASP A 81 -8.65 48.81 13.31
N GLU A 82 -8.91 49.54 14.40
CA GLU A 82 -9.36 50.93 14.30
C GLU A 82 -8.15 51.84 14.17
N VAL A 83 -8.23 52.68 13.16
CA VAL A 83 -7.24 53.63 12.65
C VAL A 83 -6.99 54.76 13.66
N ALA A 84 -5.72 55.09 13.90
CA ALA A 84 -5.31 56.44 14.31
C ALA A 84 -4.14 56.92 13.43
N GLN A 85 -4.43 57.97 12.65
CA GLN A 85 -3.54 58.67 11.72
C GLN A 85 -2.40 59.41 12.44
N ALA A 86 -1.21 59.49 11.81
CA ALA A 86 -0.49 60.75 11.56
C ALA A 86 0.77 60.54 10.69
N SER A 87 0.77 61.19 9.53
CA SER A 87 1.87 61.86 8.79
C SER A 87 3.35 61.56 9.14
N GLY A 88 4.14 61.18 8.11
CA GLY A 88 5.62 61.10 8.15
C GLY A 88 6.32 62.47 8.01
N PRO A 89 7.52 62.59 7.39
CA PRO A 89 8.58 61.62 7.07
C PRO A 89 9.97 62.05 7.66
N ASP A 90 11.06 61.38 7.26
CA ASP A 90 12.42 61.91 7.03
C ASP A 90 13.63 61.25 7.76
N ALA A 91 14.79 61.41 7.13
CA ALA A 91 16.01 60.62 7.06
C ALA A 91 17.05 60.66 8.24
N GLY A 92 18.10 59.82 8.10
CA GLY A 92 19.45 59.97 8.72
C GLY A 92 19.76 58.90 9.78
N ALA A 93 20.67 57.93 9.59
CA ALA A 93 22.15 57.97 9.49
C ALA A 93 22.88 57.71 10.83
N GLU A 94 23.91 56.86 10.73
CA GLU A 94 25.10 56.64 11.61
C GLU A 94 24.91 55.94 12.97
N GLU A 95 25.43 54.72 13.14
CA GLU A 95 26.82 54.34 13.51
C GLU A 95 27.21 54.69 14.96
N THR A 96 27.50 53.68 15.79
CA THR A 96 28.84 53.39 16.38
C THR A 96 28.76 52.42 17.58
N GLN A 97 29.58 51.37 17.52
CA GLN A 97 30.17 50.59 18.63
C GLN A 97 31.19 51.47 19.42
N PRO A 98 31.80 51.12 20.59
CA PRO A 98 32.28 49.77 20.94
C PRO A 98 32.44 49.37 22.45
N GLU A 99 32.81 48.09 22.63
CA GLU A 99 33.76 47.44 23.56
C GLU A 99 33.94 47.85 25.04
N GLY A 100 34.13 46.83 25.91
CA GLY A 100 34.77 46.97 27.23
C GLY A 100 34.62 45.74 28.15
N GLU A 101 35.74 45.18 28.61
CA GLU A 101 35.94 43.88 29.29
C GLU A 101 35.69 43.84 30.84
N VAL A 102 35.08 42.74 31.32
CA VAL A 102 35.43 41.75 32.42
C VAL A 102 36.41 42.16 33.58
N PRO A 103 36.49 41.51 34.79
CA PRO A 103 35.58 41.08 35.91
C PRO A 103 36.15 41.57 37.32
N PRO A 104 36.15 40.87 38.51
CA PRO A 104 35.39 39.76 39.12
C PRO A 104 34.98 39.95 40.64
N GLN A 105 34.37 38.90 41.24
CA GLN A 105 34.25 38.53 42.70
C GLN A 105 33.20 39.27 43.55
N ALA A 106 32.63 38.73 44.63
CA ALA A 106 32.29 37.40 45.16
C ALA A 106 31.54 37.69 46.50
N TYR A 107 30.49 36.95 46.86
CA TYR A 107 30.23 36.56 48.26
C TYR A 107 29.16 35.46 48.35
N GLU A 108 29.47 34.47 49.16
CA GLU A 108 28.60 33.38 49.61
C GLU A 108 27.63 33.88 50.68
N THR A 109 26.42 33.31 50.77
CA THR A 109 25.83 32.99 52.07
C THR A 109 24.83 31.84 51.95
N GLN A 110 25.01 30.82 52.80
CA GLN A 110 24.09 29.71 53.03
C GLN A 110 22.88 30.16 53.85
N GLY A 111 21.72 29.53 53.63
CA GLY A 111 20.54 29.68 54.49
C GLY A 111 19.48 28.63 54.14
N GLU A 112 19.22 27.75 55.11
CA GLU A 112 18.31 26.60 55.03
C GLU A 112 16.82 26.98 54.94
N TRP A 113 16.08 25.99 54.45
CA TRP A 113 14.64 25.86 54.23
C TRP A 113 13.72 26.33 55.37
N GLN A 114 12.68 27.10 55.02
CA GLN A 114 11.41 27.15 55.74
C GLN A 114 10.24 27.13 54.75
N ASP A 115 9.31 26.22 55.03
CA ASP A 115 8.02 26.05 54.36
C ASP A 115 7.15 27.31 54.47
N GLU A 116 6.73 27.86 53.34
CA GLU A 116 5.51 28.66 53.24
C GLU A 116 4.61 28.12 52.13
N GLN A 117 3.44 27.63 52.54
CA GLN A 117 2.35 27.18 51.69
C GLN A 117 1.84 28.34 50.83
N GLN A 118 2.13 28.30 49.53
CA GLN A 118 1.43 29.11 48.53
C GLN A 118 0.51 28.20 47.72
N ALA A 119 -0.79 28.46 47.83
CA ALA A 119 -1.83 27.75 47.10
C ALA A 119 -1.63 27.93 45.58
N SER A 120 -1.26 26.84 44.91
CA SER A 120 -1.27 26.72 43.46
C SER A 120 -2.70 26.63 42.92
N PRO A 121 -3.07 27.36 41.86
CA PRO A 121 -4.38 27.22 41.24
C PRO A 121 -4.51 25.85 40.56
N SER A 122 -5.65 25.21 40.78
CA SER A 122 -6.05 23.93 40.18
C SER A 122 -5.91 23.95 38.64
N PRO A 123 -5.59 22.82 37.98
CA PRO A 123 -5.57 22.75 36.53
C PRO A 123 -7.01 22.95 36.03
N ALA A 124 -7.22 24.03 35.28
CA ALA A 124 -8.46 24.21 34.55
C ALA A 124 -8.63 23.02 33.59
N GLU A 125 -9.73 22.29 33.76
CA GLU A 125 -10.20 21.30 32.81
C GLU A 125 -10.29 21.96 31.43
N SER A 126 -9.37 21.60 30.54
CA SER A 126 -9.46 21.97 29.13
C SER A 126 -10.72 21.32 28.58
N GLN A 127 -11.76 22.12 28.35
CA GLN A 127 -12.93 21.69 27.61
C GLN A 127 -12.47 21.12 26.26
N PRO A 128 -13.01 19.98 25.79
CA PRO A 128 -12.68 19.47 24.48
C PRO A 128 -13.12 20.50 23.44
N GLU A 129 -12.18 21.04 22.66
CA GLU A 129 -12.52 21.84 21.50
C GLU A 129 -13.49 21.04 20.61
N PRO A 130 -14.59 21.65 20.12
CA PRO A 130 -15.50 20.96 19.23
C PRO A 130 -14.72 20.50 18.00
N LYS A 131 -14.67 19.18 17.76
CA LYS A 131 -14.02 18.60 16.57
C LYS A 131 -14.60 19.27 15.33
N LYS A 132 -13.83 20.15 14.68
CA LYS A 132 -14.24 20.85 13.46
C LYS A 132 -14.66 19.82 12.41
N GLN A 133 -15.88 19.97 11.90
CA GLN A 133 -16.43 19.07 10.90
C GLN A 133 -15.59 19.13 9.61
N ILE A 134 -15.20 17.98 9.07
CA ILE A 134 -14.38 17.91 7.86
C ILE A 134 -15.27 18.07 6.64
N THR A 135 -15.05 19.15 5.89
CA THR A 135 -15.78 19.47 4.65
C THR A 135 -15.07 18.91 3.43
N TYR A 136 -15.79 18.76 2.31
CA TYR A 136 -15.19 18.34 1.04
C TYR A 136 -14.14 19.34 0.56
N THR A 137 -14.40 20.64 0.70
CA THR A 137 -13.46 21.72 0.36
C THR A 137 -12.13 21.58 1.10
N LYS A 138 -12.18 21.19 2.37
CA LYS A 138 -10.96 20.92 3.16
C LYS A 138 -10.20 19.70 2.64
N ILE A 139 -10.88 18.62 2.27
CA ILE A 139 -10.26 17.42 1.67
C ILE A 139 -9.55 17.78 0.36
N VAL A 140 -10.19 18.57 -0.50
CA VAL A 140 -9.61 19.03 -1.77
C VAL A 140 -8.38 19.93 -1.51
N LYS A 141 -8.48 20.89 -0.57
CA LYS A 141 -7.38 21.80 -0.20
C LYS A 141 -6.16 21.03 0.32
N GLU A 142 -6.38 20.02 1.17
CA GLU A 142 -5.34 19.15 1.72
C GLU A 142 -5.01 17.96 0.81
N GLY A 143 -5.48 17.96 -0.45
CA GLY A 143 -5.45 16.79 -1.33
C GLY A 143 -4.06 16.19 -1.59
N ARG A 144 -2.99 16.98 -1.47
CA ARG A 144 -1.59 16.51 -1.60
C ARG A 144 -1.11 15.65 -0.44
N ARG A 145 -1.81 15.67 0.69
CA ARG A 145 -1.49 14.83 1.86
C ARG A 145 -2.07 13.43 1.77
N PHE A 146 -2.87 13.19 0.74
CA PHE A 146 -3.37 11.88 0.43
C PHE A 146 -2.41 11.17 -0.51
N ASN A 147 -2.21 9.87 -0.27
CA ASN A 147 -1.57 8.95 -1.19
C ASN A 147 -2.43 7.70 -1.21
N ILE A 148 -3.37 7.65 -2.16
CA ILE A 148 -4.46 6.68 -2.20
C ILE A 148 -4.08 5.56 -3.14
N ASP A 149 -3.79 4.39 -2.57
CA ASP A 149 -3.42 3.20 -3.33
C ASP A 149 -4.62 2.58 -4.07
N LEU A 150 -4.44 2.25 -5.35
CA LEU A 150 -5.41 1.44 -6.09
C LEU A 150 -5.46 0.00 -5.55
N VAL A 151 -4.31 -0.55 -5.16
CA VAL A 151 -4.17 -1.88 -4.55
C VAL A 151 -4.18 -1.77 -3.03
N SER A 152 -4.80 -2.71 -2.32
CA SER A 152 -4.69 -2.80 -0.85
C SER A 152 -4.09 -4.14 -0.45
N LYS A 153 -2.85 -4.06 0.00
CA LYS A 153 -1.99 -5.17 0.43
C LYS A 153 -1.20 -4.76 1.67
N LEU A 154 -0.67 -5.75 2.37
CA LEU A 154 0.25 -5.57 3.49
C LEU A 154 1.52 -6.38 3.22
N MET A 155 2.62 -5.96 3.82
CA MET A 155 3.88 -6.66 3.69
C MET A 155 4.07 -7.57 4.89
N TYR A 156 4.10 -8.89 4.69
CA TYR A 156 4.54 -9.79 5.74
C TYR A 156 5.98 -9.46 6.14
N SER A 157 6.25 -9.47 7.45
CA SER A 157 7.58 -9.19 7.98
C SER A 157 8.62 -10.20 7.48
N ARG A 158 8.21 -11.43 7.16
CA ARG A 158 9.01 -12.44 6.45
C ARG A 158 8.23 -12.84 5.21
N GLY A 159 8.82 -12.70 4.03
CA GLY A 159 8.14 -12.99 2.77
C GLY A 159 8.96 -12.50 1.59
N SER A 160 8.60 -12.95 0.38
CA SER A 160 9.44 -12.76 -0.81
C SER A 160 9.73 -11.29 -1.11
N LEU A 161 8.77 -10.38 -0.88
CA LEU A 161 8.99 -8.95 -1.10
C LEU A 161 9.96 -8.34 -0.08
N VAL A 162 9.78 -8.57 1.22
CA VAL A 162 10.67 -8.00 2.25
C VAL A 162 12.08 -8.57 2.10
N ASP A 163 12.20 -9.87 1.84
CA ASP A 163 13.50 -10.51 1.66
C ASP A 163 14.20 -9.96 0.39
N LEU A 164 13.46 -9.71 -0.71
CA LEU A 164 14.01 -9.08 -1.91
C LEU A 164 14.43 -7.63 -1.67
N LEU A 165 13.64 -6.82 -0.96
CA LEU A 165 13.96 -5.42 -0.65
C LEU A 165 15.23 -5.30 0.21
N ILE A 166 15.42 -6.24 1.14
CA ILE A 166 16.64 -6.31 1.95
C ILE A 166 17.82 -6.76 1.08
N LYS A 167 17.67 -7.89 0.37
CA LYS A 167 18.73 -8.47 -0.47
C LYS A 167 19.26 -7.48 -1.52
N SER A 168 18.36 -6.80 -2.22
CA SER A 168 18.71 -5.87 -3.30
C SER A 168 19.14 -4.47 -2.82
N ASN A 169 19.13 -4.22 -1.50
CA ASN A 169 19.29 -2.88 -0.90
C ASN A 169 18.23 -1.84 -1.35
N VAL A 170 17.15 -2.23 -2.03
CA VAL A 170 16.05 -1.34 -2.43
C VAL A 170 15.27 -0.81 -1.23
N SER A 171 15.30 -1.53 -0.10
CA SER A 171 14.72 -1.09 1.18
C SER A 171 15.17 0.30 1.64
N ARG A 172 16.32 0.82 1.18
CA ARG A 172 16.79 2.17 1.53
C ARG A 172 15.97 3.31 0.91
N TYR A 173 15.11 3.01 -0.06
CA TYR A 173 14.29 4.01 -0.74
C TYR A 173 12.91 4.20 -0.11
N ALA A 174 12.54 3.38 0.87
CA ALA A 174 11.24 3.44 1.53
C ALA A 174 11.37 3.25 3.04
N GLU A 175 10.47 3.88 3.78
CA GLU A 175 10.28 3.64 5.20
C GLU A 175 8.99 2.87 5.43
N PHE A 176 8.89 2.20 6.57
CA PHE A 176 7.75 1.32 6.88
C PHE A 176 7.20 1.59 8.28
N LYS A 177 5.88 1.51 8.42
CA LYS A 177 5.20 1.44 9.71
C LYS A 177 4.74 0.02 10.00
N ASN A 178 4.77 -0.34 11.27
CA ASN A 178 4.14 -1.57 11.75
C ASN A 178 2.61 -1.44 11.66
N VAL A 179 1.96 -2.48 11.15
CA VAL A 179 0.53 -2.67 11.43
C VAL A 179 0.42 -3.04 12.90
N THR A 180 -0.41 -2.32 13.65
CA THR A 180 -0.42 -2.42 15.12
C THR A 180 -1.56 -3.29 15.64
N ARG A 181 -2.63 -3.45 14.85
CA ARG A 181 -3.84 -4.17 15.25
C ARG A 181 -4.31 -5.13 14.17
N ILE A 182 -4.70 -6.33 14.61
CA ILE A 182 -5.48 -7.27 13.81
C ILE A 182 -6.85 -7.36 14.46
N LEU A 183 -7.88 -7.07 13.70
CA LEU A 183 -9.26 -7.01 14.14
C LEU A 183 -10.09 -8.01 13.33
N THR A 184 -11.20 -8.44 13.90
CA THR A 184 -12.20 -9.23 13.19
C THR A 184 -13.59 -8.73 13.49
N TYR A 185 -14.47 -8.79 12.50
CA TYR A 185 -15.88 -8.50 12.69
C TYR A 185 -16.64 -9.79 13.02
N ARG A 186 -17.30 -9.81 14.17
CA ARG A 186 -18.11 -10.94 14.62
C ARG A 186 -19.28 -10.46 15.46
N ASN A 187 -20.45 -11.06 15.29
CA ASN A 187 -21.65 -10.78 16.10
C ASN A 187 -22.00 -9.29 16.22
N GLY A 188 -21.84 -8.52 15.14
CA GLY A 188 -22.14 -7.09 15.13
C GLY A 188 -21.05 -6.19 15.72
N LYS A 189 -19.90 -6.74 16.10
CA LYS A 189 -18.82 -5.99 16.78
C LYS A 189 -17.47 -6.23 16.11
N VAL A 190 -16.64 -5.19 16.14
CA VAL A 190 -15.23 -5.27 15.77
C VAL A 190 -14.43 -5.59 17.03
N GLU A 191 -13.67 -6.67 17.00
CA GLU A 191 -12.91 -7.17 18.14
C GLU A 191 -11.43 -7.33 17.78
N GLN A 192 -10.55 -7.00 18.73
CA GLN A 192 -9.10 -7.18 18.54
C GLN A 192 -8.70 -8.63 18.76
N VAL A 193 -7.96 -9.17 17.80
CA VAL A 193 -7.44 -10.53 17.82
C VAL A 193 -6.09 -10.55 18.55
N PRO A 194 -5.92 -11.39 19.59
CA PRO A 194 -4.64 -11.52 20.28
C PRO A 194 -3.53 -12.00 19.35
N CYS A 195 -2.44 -11.23 19.23
CA CYS A 195 -1.32 -11.51 18.32
C CYS A 195 -0.05 -11.95 19.04
N SER A 196 -0.02 -11.90 20.37
CA SER A 196 1.13 -12.33 21.17
C SER A 196 0.70 -13.20 22.34
N ARG A 197 1.65 -13.92 22.96
CA ARG A 197 1.39 -14.62 24.23
C ARG A 197 0.83 -13.65 25.28
N ALA A 198 1.42 -12.46 25.38
CA ALA A 198 0.97 -11.43 26.31
C ALA A 198 -0.48 -11.00 26.01
N ASP A 199 -0.84 -10.84 24.73
CA ASP A 199 -2.20 -10.46 24.32
C ASP A 199 -3.19 -11.58 24.65
N VAL A 200 -2.82 -12.85 24.44
CA VAL A 200 -3.67 -14.00 24.79
C VAL A 200 -3.90 -14.02 26.30
N PHE A 201 -2.86 -13.81 27.11
CA PHE A 201 -3.00 -13.75 28.57
C PHE A 201 -3.84 -12.54 29.02
N GLY A 202 -3.64 -11.37 28.41
CA GLY A 202 -4.37 -10.13 28.71
C GLY A 202 -5.81 -10.08 28.17
N SER A 203 -6.16 -10.94 27.22
CA SER A 203 -7.48 -10.92 26.57
C SER A 203 -8.60 -11.19 27.58
N LYS A 204 -9.59 -10.29 27.63
CA LYS A 204 -10.83 -10.46 28.40
C LYS A 204 -11.91 -11.22 27.62
N GLN A 205 -11.73 -11.39 26.30
CA GLN A 205 -12.67 -12.06 25.41
C GLN A 205 -12.49 -13.59 25.40
N LEU A 206 -11.34 -14.08 25.85
CA LEU A 206 -11.02 -15.50 25.92
C LEU A 206 -11.12 -16.03 27.35
N THR A 207 -11.80 -17.15 27.53
CA THR A 207 -11.77 -17.88 28.80
C THR A 207 -10.38 -18.49 29.04
N VAL A 208 -10.05 -18.82 30.30
CA VAL A 208 -8.76 -19.47 30.63
C VAL A 208 -8.58 -20.80 29.88
N VAL A 209 -9.68 -21.53 29.65
CA VAL A 209 -9.69 -22.78 28.89
C VAL A 209 -9.36 -22.51 27.42
N GLU A 210 -10.03 -21.52 26.80
CA GLU A 210 -9.75 -21.14 25.41
C GLU A 210 -8.33 -20.64 25.20
N LYS A 211 -7.77 -19.86 26.14
CA LYS A 211 -6.37 -19.42 26.09
C LYS A 211 -5.40 -20.61 26.02
N ARG A 212 -5.64 -21.66 26.83
CA ARG A 212 -4.81 -22.88 26.82
C ARG A 212 -4.96 -23.64 25.51
N MET A 213 -6.19 -23.77 25.01
CA MET A 213 -6.48 -24.46 23.75
C MET A 213 -5.84 -23.76 22.55
N LEU A 214 -5.96 -22.44 22.48
CA LEU A 214 -5.36 -21.62 21.44
C LEU A 214 -3.83 -21.77 21.47
N MET A 215 -3.20 -21.56 22.63
CA MET A 215 -1.74 -21.68 22.75
C MET A 215 -1.25 -23.08 22.37
N LYS A 216 -1.96 -24.14 22.78
CA LYS A 216 -1.62 -25.52 22.39
C LYS A 216 -1.68 -25.69 20.87
N PHE A 217 -2.76 -25.21 20.24
CA PHE A 217 -2.94 -25.34 18.79
C PHE A 217 -1.92 -24.52 18.00
N LEU A 218 -1.66 -23.27 18.38
CA LEU A 218 -0.66 -22.42 17.71
C LEU A 218 0.76 -22.98 17.85
N THR A 219 1.08 -23.60 19.01
CA THR A 219 2.37 -24.30 19.19
C THR A 219 2.49 -25.48 18.23
N PHE A 220 1.43 -26.28 18.09
CA PHE A 220 1.38 -27.33 17.08
C PHE A 220 1.57 -26.76 15.66
N CYS A 221 0.87 -25.67 15.30
CA CYS A 221 0.99 -25.07 13.97
C CYS A 221 2.39 -24.55 13.64
N LEU A 222 3.18 -24.08 14.62
CA LEU A 222 4.54 -23.62 14.38
C LEU A 222 5.46 -24.73 13.85
N ASP A 223 5.28 -25.96 14.36
CA ASP A 223 6.11 -27.12 14.05
C ASP A 223 5.30 -28.27 13.46
N PHE A 224 4.17 -27.98 12.79
CA PHE A 224 3.20 -29.00 12.37
C PHE A 224 3.84 -30.07 11.46
N GLU A 225 4.83 -29.69 10.66
CA GLU A 225 5.58 -30.57 9.76
C GLU A 225 6.34 -31.68 10.49
N GLN A 226 6.65 -31.49 11.78
CA GLN A 226 7.27 -32.50 12.65
C GLN A 226 6.25 -33.47 13.27
N HIS A 227 4.95 -33.22 13.05
CA HIS A 227 3.82 -33.96 13.63
C HIS A 227 2.83 -34.44 12.55
N PRO A 228 3.27 -35.18 11.51
CA PRO A 228 2.40 -35.68 10.45
C PRO A 228 1.24 -36.52 10.99
N GLU A 229 1.44 -37.27 12.07
CA GLU A 229 0.43 -38.09 12.74
C GLU A 229 -0.80 -37.30 13.19
N GLU A 230 -0.68 -35.98 13.36
CA GLU A 230 -1.77 -35.13 13.83
C GLU A 230 -2.69 -34.61 12.71
N TYR A 231 -2.27 -34.64 11.45
CA TYR A 231 -3.02 -34.03 10.33
C TYR A 231 -3.03 -34.84 9.03
N GLN A 232 -2.20 -35.88 8.89
CA GLN A 232 -2.05 -36.62 7.63
C GLN A 232 -3.35 -37.25 7.15
N ASP A 233 -4.19 -37.76 8.06
CA ASP A 233 -5.52 -38.32 7.73
C ASP A 233 -6.49 -37.26 7.16
N PHE A 234 -6.17 -35.98 7.34
CA PHE A 234 -6.96 -34.83 6.87
C PHE A 234 -6.30 -34.11 5.69
N SER A 235 -5.23 -34.64 5.10
CA SER A 235 -4.49 -33.96 4.03
C SER A 235 -5.34 -33.61 2.80
N VAL A 236 -6.33 -34.46 2.50
CA VAL A 236 -7.30 -34.28 1.40
C VAL A 236 -8.59 -33.57 1.82
N HIS A 237 -8.75 -33.30 3.12
CA HIS A 237 -9.92 -32.63 3.67
C HIS A 237 -9.69 -31.12 3.75
N SER A 238 -10.77 -30.37 3.90
CA SER A 238 -10.70 -28.93 4.10
C SER A 238 -10.06 -28.60 5.45
N PHE A 239 -9.39 -27.45 5.52
CA PHE A 239 -8.84 -26.94 6.77
C PHE A 239 -9.93 -26.73 7.81
N TRP A 240 -11.14 -26.35 7.39
CA TRP A 240 -12.28 -26.24 8.28
C TRP A 240 -12.65 -27.58 8.94
N ASP A 241 -12.72 -28.67 8.17
CA ASP A 241 -13.01 -30.01 8.70
C ASP A 241 -11.95 -30.44 9.71
N PHE A 242 -10.69 -30.16 9.42
CA PHE A 242 -9.59 -30.40 10.34
C PHE A 242 -9.76 -29.62 11.65
N LEU A 243 -10.10 -28.33 11.59
CA LEU A 243 -10.33 -27.49 12.79
C LEU A 243 -11.49 -28.00 13.66
N LEU A 244 -12.52 -28.61 13.06
CA LEU A 244 -13.63 -29.24 13.80
C LEU A 244 -13.14 -30.42 14.66
N THR A 245 -12.11 -31.14 14.21
CA THR A 245 -11.58 -32.31 14.94
C THR A 245 -10.74 -31.93 16.17
N LYS A 246 -10.12 -30.74 16.18
CA LYS A 246 -9.16 -30.30 17.22
C LYS A 246 -9.82 -29.82 18.52
N LYS A 247 -11.12 -30.08 18.70
CA LYS A 247 -11.93 -29.71 19.87
C LYS A 247 -11.91 -28.21 20.20
N LEU A 248 -11.56 -27.35 19.24
CA LEU A 248 -11.55 -25.89 19.41
C LEU A 248 -12.97 -25.37 19.68
N THR A 249 -13.11 -24.22 20.36
CA THR A 249 -14.41 -23.54 20.43
C THR A 249 -14.70 -22.86 19.09
N GLU A 250 -15.96 -22.52 18.83
CA GLU A 250 -16.33 -21.78 17.61
C GLU A 250 -15.57 -20.44 17.52
N ASN A 251 -15.36 -19.78 18.66
CA ASN A 251 -14.58 -18.54 18.75
C ASN A 251 -13.13 -18.73 18.30
N LEU A 252 -12.47 -19.78 18.79
CA LEU A 252 -11.09 -20.05 18.39
C LEU A 252 -10.98 -20.45 16.91
N ARG A 253 -11.93 -21.24 16.40
CA ARG A 253 -11.96 -21.58 14.97
C ARG A 253 -12.11 -20.33 14.10
N HIS A 254 -12.97 -19.39 14.50
CA HIS A 254 -13.14 -18.10 13.83
C HIS A 254 -11.83 -17.31 13.77
N PHE A 255 -11.15 -17.13 14.91
CA PHE A 255 -9.86 -16.42 14.94
C PHE A 255 -8.78 -17.11 14.09
N ILE A 256 -8.66 -18.42 14.21
CA ILE A 256 -7.67 -19.19 13.46
C ILE A 256 -7.92 -19.08 11.96
N LEU A 257 -9.15 -19.30 11.49
CA LEU A 257 -9.46 -19.30 10.07
C LEU A 257 -9.37 -17.89 9.47
N HIS A 258 -10.05 -16.91 10.06
CA HIS A 258 -10.26 -15.61 9.43
C HIS A 258 -9.19 -14.57 9.77
N SER A 259 -8.49 -14.70 10.90
CA SER A 259 -7.57 -13.66 11.38
C SER A 259 -6.11 -14.09 11.41
N ILE A 260 -5.83 -15.39 11.53
CA ILE A 260 -4.46 -15.93 11.58
C ILE A 260 -4.10 -16.56 10.24
N ALA A 261 -4.86 -17.57 9.78
CA ALA A 261 -4.63 -18.21 8.49
C ALA A 261 -5.05 -17.30 7.33
N MET A 262 -6.17 -16.58 7.48
CA MET A 262 -6.79 -15.72 6.46
C MET A 262 -7.00 -16.44 5.13
N VAL A 263 -7.45 -17.69 5.21
CA VAL A 263 -7.77 -18.56 4.07
C VAL A 263 -9.27 -18.79 3.97
N THR A 264 -9.74 -19.26 2.81
CA THR A 264 -11.12 -19.70 2.66
C THR A 264 -11.34 -21.04 3.38
N PRO A 265 -12.57 -21.35 3.85
CA PRO A 265 -12.83 -22.57 4.62
C PRO A 265 -12.49 -23.88 3.88
N ASP A 266 -12.57 -23.84 2.55
CA ASP A 266 -12.42 -24.97 1.62
C ASP A 266 -10.98 -25.29 1.22
N VAL A 267 -9.99 -24.45 1.58
CA VAL A 267 -8.58 -24.78 1.30
C VAL A 267 -8.17 -26.08 1.97
N CYS A 268 -7.21 -26.78 1.38
CA CYS A 268 -6.72 -28.03 1.96
C CYS A 268 -6.08 -27.81 3.34
N THR A 269 -6.18 -28.80 4.22
CA THR A 269 -5.65 -28.73 5.60
C THR A 269 -4.19 -28.26 5.65
N VAL A 270 -3.35 -28.77 4.75
CA VAL A 270 -1.91 -28.45 4.73
C VAL A 270 -1.68 -26.97 4.37
N GLU A 271 -2.49 -26.41 3.47
CA GLU A 271 -2.39 -25.01 3.08
C GLU A 271 -2.80 -24.09 4.24
N GLY A 272 -3.90 -24.40 4.93
CA GLY A 272 -4.31 -23.65 6.13
C GLY A 272 -3.27 -23.71 7.26
N LEU A 273 -2.65 -24.88 7.47
CA LEU A 273 -1.55 -25.04 8.43
C LEU A 273 -0.32 -24.23 8.04
N ARG A 274 0.09 -24.23 6.76
CA ARG A 274 1.21 -23.42 6.26
C ARG A 274 0.94 -21.92 6.40
N ALA A 275 -0.27 -21.46 6.08
CA ALA A 275 -0.66 -20.07 6.25
C ALA A 275 -0.60 -19.65 7.73
N THR A 276 -1.14 -20.49 8.62
CA THR A 276 -1.06 -20.28 10.09
C THR A 276 0.39 -20.23 10.56
N GLN A 277 1.22 -21.19 10.14
CA GLN A 277 2.64 -21.25 10.49
C GLN A 277 3.39 -20.00 10.02
N HIS A 278 3.15 -19.58 8.77
CA HIS A 278 3.78 -18.39 8.18
C HIS A 278 3.44 -17.13 8.97
N PHE A 279 2.15 -16.92 9.28
CA PHE A 279 1.70 -15.83 10.14
C PHE A 279 2.46 -15.81 11.47
N LEU A 280 2.53 -16.95 12.16
CA LEU A 280 3.18 -17.05 13.46
C LEU A 280 4.69 -16.80 13.40
N ARG A 281 5.37 -17.25 12.34
CA ARG A 281 6.80 -17.00 12.10
C ARG A 281 7.11 -15.51 11.86
N CYS A 282 6.14 -14.75 11.38
CA CYS A 282 6.27 -13.32 11.10
C CYS A 282 6.08 -12.43 12.35
N LEU A 283 5.39 -12.92 13.38
CA LEU A 283 5.16 -12.17 14.62
C LEU A 283 6.48 -11.80 15.31
N GLY A 284 6.55 -10.59 15.86
CA GLY A 284 7.68 -10.15 16.68
C GLY A 284 8.96 -9.78 15.90
N ARG A 285 8.99 -9.86 14.56
CA ARG A 285 10.18 -9.50 13.78
C ARG A 285 10.48 -7.99 13.84
N TYR A 286 9.45 -7.16 13.66
CA TYR A 286 9.54 -5.69 13.72
C TYR A 286 8.51 -5.05 14.66
N GLY A 287 7.43 -5.78 14.97
CA GLY A 287 6.33 -5.32 15.82
C GLY A 287 5.52 -6.49 16.36
N ASN A 288 4.43 -6.18 17.06
CA ASN A 288 3.53 -7.16 17.67
C ASN A 288 2.71 -7.97 16.65
N THR A 289 2.43 -7.42 15.47
CA THR A 289 1.75 -8.12 14.37
C THR A 289 2.75 -8.55 13.29
N PRO A 290 2.35 -9.40 12.32
CA PRO A 290 3.25 -9.90 11.29
C PRO A 290 3.39 -8.96 10.09
N PHE A 291 2.82 -7.75 10.12
CA PHE A 291 2.70 -6.91 8.94
C PHE A 291 3.37 -5.54 9.06
N LEU A 292 3.85 -5.06 7.91
CA LEU A 292 4.34 -3.72 7.66
C LEU A 292 3.50 -3.04 6.57
N PHE A 293 3.51 -1.71 6.57
CA PHE A 293 2.94 -0.87 5.53
C PHE A 293 3.97 0.22 5.15
N PRO A 294 4.26 0.45 3.86
CA PRO A 294 5.18 1.51 3.44
C PRO A 294 4.60 2.90 3.71
N LEU A 295 5.43 3.83 4.20
CA LEU A 295 5.04 5.24 4.25
C LEU A 295 4.77 5.73 2.83
N TYR A 296 3.78 6.61 2.68
CA TYR A 296 3.28 7.13 1.39
C TYR A 296 2.55 6.11 0.50
N GLY A 297 2.35 4.87 0.97
CA GLY A 297 1.52 3.87 0.30
C GLY A 297 2.30 2.88 -0.56
N LEU A 298 1.59 1.88 -1.08
CA LEU A 298 2.15 0.79 -1.87
C LEU A 298 2.69 1.24 -3.24
N GLY A 299 2.20 2.37 -3.76
CA GLY A 299 2.70 2.98 -5.00
C GLY A 299 4.20 3.29 -5.00
N GLU A 300 4.83 3.38 -3.82
CA GLU A 300 6.27 3.57 -3.69
C GLU A 300 7.08 2.33 -4.06
N ILE A 301 6.55 1.12 -3.85
CA ILE A 301 7.31 -0.13 -4.06
C ILE A 301 7.73 -0.31 -5.52
N PRO A 302 6.85 -0.18 -6.53
CA PRO A 302 7.27 -0.24 -7.93
C PRO A 302 8.28 0.85 -8.30
N GLN A 303 8.15 2.06 -7.75
CA GLN A 303 9.08 3.16 -7.97
C GLN A 303 10.47 2.87 -7.39
N CYS A 304 10.55 2.24 -6.22
CA CYS A 304 11.81 1.82 -5.60
C CYS A 304 12.59 0.85 -6.52
N PHE A 305 11.91 -0.14 -7.11
CA PHE A 305 12.53 -1.04 -8.09
C PHE A 305 12.84 -0.35 -9.42
N CYS A 306 12.01 0.62 -9.86
CA CYS A 306 12.31 1.41 -11.04
C CYS A 306 13.58 2.24 -10.86
N ARG A 307 13.77 2.82 -9.67
CA ARG A 307 14.99 3.53 -9.31
C ARG A 307 16.21 2.61 -9.36
N MET A 308 16.11 1.40 -8.83
CA MET A 308 17.19 0.40 -8.94
C MET A 308 17.57 0.18 -10.40
N CYS A 309 16.59 -0.09 -11.28
CA CYS A 309 16.85 -0.25 -12.71
C CYS A 309 17.53 0.98 -13.34
N ALA A 310 17.07 2.20 -13.01
CA ALA A 310 17.65 3.45 -13.53
C ALA A 310 19.11 3.65 -13.09
N VAL A 311 19.43 3.35 -11.82
CA VAL A 311 20.81 3.42 -11.29
C VAL A 311 21.77 2.52 -12.07
N PHE A 312 21.30 1.37 -12.56
CA PHE A 312 22.06 0.45 -13.39
C PHE A 312 21.91 0.71 -14.92
N GLY A 313 21.52 1.93 -15.31
CA GLY A 313 21.47 2.36 -16.71
C GLY A 313 20.15 2.06 -17.44
N GLY A 314 19.08 1.72 -16.73
CA GLY A 314 17.74 1.63 -17.28
C GLY A 314 17.23 2.99 -17.76
N ILE A 315 16.64 3.02 -18.96
CA ILE A 315 16.03 4.23 -19.54
C ILE A 315 14.52 4.18 -19.31
N TYR A 316 13.94 5.30 -18.87
CA TYR A 316 12.53 5.42 -18.51
C TYR A 316 11.82 6.47 -19.35
N CYS A 317 10.68 6.10 -19.94
CA CYS A 317 9.83 7.01 -20.71
C CYS A 317 8.36 6.88 -20.29
N LEU A 318 7.85 7.84 -19.53
CA LEU A 318 6.41 7.99 -19.26
C LEU A 318 5.72 8.73 -20.40
N ARG A 319 4.39 8.60 -20.50
CA ARG A 319 3.56 9.12 -21.60
C ARG A 319 4.00 8.61 -22.97
N GLN A 320 4.59 7.41 -22.99
CA GLN A 320 5.09 6.77 -24.20
C GLN A 320 4.41 5.41 -24.35
N SER A 321 3.46 5.32 -25.27
CA SER A 321 2.82 4.05 -25.62
C SER A 321 3.58 3.34 -26.75
N VAL A 322 3.40 2.03 -26.80
CA VAL A 322 3.87 1.17 -27.89
C VAL A 322 2.67 0.73 -28.69
N ARG A 323 2.74 0.87 -30.02
CA ARG A 323 1.64 0.53 -30.93
C ARG A 323 1.62 -0.95 -31.27
N CYS A 324 2.77 -1.51 -31.63
CA CYS A 324 2.86 -2.91 -32.02
C CYS A 324 4.23 -3.52 -31.75
N LEU A 325 4.23 -4.84 -31.65
CA LEU A 325 5.40 -5.70 -31.67
C LEU A 325 5.71 -6.07 -33.13
N VAL A 326 6.98 -6.03 -33.54
CA VAL A 326 7.41 -6.41 -34.88
C VAL A 326 7.96 -7.83 -34.84
N LEU A 327 7.27 -8.74 -35.52
CA LEU A 327 7.62 -10.15 -35.58
C LEU A 327 8.29 -10.49 -36.91
N ASP A 328 9.23 -11.42 -36.82
CA ASP A 328 9.90 -12.01 -37.96
C ASP A 328 9.18 -13.27 -38.43
N LYS A 329 8.72 -13.31 -39.69
CA LYS A 329 7.92 -14.44 -40.19
C LYS A 329 8.70 -15.75 -40.26
N GLU A 330 10.02 -15.70 -40.44
CA GLU A 330 10.84 -16.91 -40.54
C GLU A 330 11.08 -17.56 -39.17
N SER A 331 11.47 -16.76 -38.17
CA SER A 331 11.78 -17.27 -36.82
C SER A 331 10.57 -17.30 -35.88
N GLY A 332 9.49 -16.57 -36.20
CA GLY A 332 8.33 -16.37 -35.32
C GLY A 332 8.64 -15.60 -34.05
N LYS A 333 9.78 -14.89 -33.99
CA LYS A 333 10.22 -14.11 -32.81
C LYS A 333 9.97 -12.62 -33.00
N CYS A 334 9.73 -11.93 -31.88
CA CYS A 334 9.68 -10.48 -31.86
C CYS A 334 11.10 -9.90 -31.97
N LYS A 335 11.31 -8.91 -32.83
CA LYS A 335 12.63 -8.27 -33.06
C LYS A 335 12.67 -6.79 -32.66
N ALA A 336 11.52 -6.12 -32.65
CA ALA A 336 11.43 -4.70 -32.33
C ALA A 336 10.04 -4.32 -31.83
N VAL A 337 9.93 -3.09 -31.35
CA VAL A 337 8.64 -2.41 -31.13
C VAL A 337 8.56 -1.16 -32.02
N ILE A 338 7.34 -0.75 -32.36
CA ILE A 338 7.06 0.56 -32.94
C ILE A 338 6.30 1.39 -31.90
N ASP A 339 6.88 2.52 -31.50
CA ASP A 339 6.26 3.40 -30.51
C ASP A 339 5.15 4.28 -31.12
N SER A 340 4.49 5.07 -30.28
CA SER A 340 3.45 6.03 -30.68
C SER A 340 3.94 7.11 -31.66
N ASN A 341 5.24 7.39 -31.69
CA ASN A 341 5.86 8.35 -32.60
C ASN A 341 6.30 7.71 -33.93
N GLY A 342 6.10 6.40 -34.10
CA GLY A 342 6.53 5.65 -35.27
C GLY A 342 8.05 5.41 -35.32
N GLN A 343 8.73 5.48 -34.18
CA GLN A 343 10.12 5.08 -34.02
C GLN A 343 10.20 3.57 -33.80
N ARG A 344 11.08 2.93 -34.56
CA ARG A 344 11.38 1.50 -34.42
C ARG A 344 12.52 1.32 -33.42
N ILE A 345 12.32 0.45 -32.43
CA ILE A 345 13.29 0.15 -31.37
C ILE A 345 13.53 -1.35 -31.31
N SER A 346 14.74 -1.78 -31.65
CA SER A 346 15.13 -3.19 -31.67
C SER A 346 15.42 -3.71 -30.25
N CYS A 347 14.84 -4.87 -29.91
CA CYS A 347 15.02 -5.51 -28.60
C CYS A 347 15.07 -7.04 -28.78
N SER A 348 15.83 -7.72 -27.91
CA SER A 348 15.88 -9.20 -27.91
C SER A 348 14.75 -9.84 -27.11
N HIS A 349 14.27 -9.14 -26.08
CA HIS A 349 13.23 -9.61 -25.16
C HIS A 349 12.22 -8.50 -24.87
N PHE A 350 10.97 -8.90 -24.64
CA PHE A 350 9.84 -8.01 -24.41
C PHE A 350 9.10 -8.47 -23.16
N VAL A 351 9.01 -7.63 -22.15
CA VAL A 351 8.21 -7.89 -20.94
C VAL A 351 7.03 -6.93 -20.97
N VAL A 352 5.82 -7.47 -21.04
CA VAL A 352 4.59 -6.72 -21.30
C VAL A 352 3.57 -7.04 -20.21
N GLU A 353 2.96 -6.02 -19.61
CA GLU A 353 1.86 -6.21 -18.67
C GLU A 353 0.54 -6.51 -19.41
N ASP A 354 -0.31 -7.36 -18.83
CA ASP A 354 -1.55 -7.84 -19.44
C ASP A 354 -2.40 -6.72 -20.06
N GLY A 355 -2.56 -5.58 -19.40
CA GLY A 355 -3.35 -4.44 -19.86
C GLY A 355 -2.89 -3.81 -21.19
N TYR A 356 -1.69 -4.13 -21.67
CA TYR A 356 -1.17 -3.72 -22.98
C TYR A 356 -1.41 -4.74 -24.08
N ILE A 357 -1.84 -5.97 -23.75
CA ILE A 357 -2.11 -7.01 -24.72
C ILE A 357 -3.53 -6.83 -25.25
N GLY A 358 -3.70 -6.79 -26.57
CA GLY A 358 -5.00 -6.70 -27.23
C GLY A 358 -5.88 -7.92 -26.95
N LEU A 359 -7.19 -7.77 -27.18
CA LEU A 359 -8.17 -8.82 -26.88
C LEU A 359 -8.06 -10.02 -27.82
N ASP A 360 -7.67 -9.79 -29.07
CA ASP A 360 -7.49 -10.79 -30.12
C ASP A 360 -6.29 -11.70 -29.88
N GLN A 361 -5.29 -11.25 -29.12
CA GLN A 361 -4.14 -12.08 -28.74
C GLN A 361 -4.38 -12.93 -27.48
N ARG A 362 -5.58 -12.87 -26.90
CA ARG A 362 -5.97 -13.64 -25.72
C ARG A 362 -6.87 -14.80 -26.15
N LYS A 363 -6.51 -16.02 -25.77
CA LYS A 363 -7.42 -17.17 -25.87
C LYS A 363 -8.46 -16.97 -24.76
N ASN A 364 -9.76 -17.11 -25.05
CA ASN A 364 -10.88 -16.88 -24.12
C ASN A 364 -10.61 -17.50 -22.72
N VAL A 365 -10.09 -16.69 -21.79
CA VAL A 365 -9.92 -17.06 -20.38
C VAL A 365 -10.76 -16.10 -19.55
N ASP A 366 -11.53 -16.67 -18.64
CA ASP A 366 -12.26 -15.92 -17.63
C ASP A 366 -11.26 -15.21 -16.71
N SER A 367 -11.04 -13.92 -16.95
CA SER A 367 -10.28 -13.08 -16.03
C SER A 367 -11.10 -12.90 -14.75
N ARG A 368 -10.46 -13.09 -13.59
CA ARG A 368 -11.08 -12.77 -12.31
C ARG A 368 -11.20 -11.26 -12.14
N GLN A 369 -12.00 -10.85 -11.19
CA GLN A 369 -12.17 -9.45 -10.82
C GLN A 369 -11.98 -9.29 -9.31
N ILE A 370 -11.43 -8.15 -8.90
CA ILE A 370 -11.24 -7.73 -7.52
C ILE A 370 -12.19 -6.57 -7.27
N SER A 371 -13.03 -6.69 -6.26
CA SER A 371 -13.87 -5.60 -5.79
C SER A 371 -13.08 -4.74 -4.82
N ARG A 372 -12.96 -3.45 -5.11
CA ARG A 372 -12.22 -2.46 -4.31
C ARG A 372 -13.14 -1.35 -3.85
N ALA A 373 -12.97 -0.93 -2.60
CA ALA A 373 -13.49 0.33 -2.11
C ALA A 373 -12.40 1.11 -1.36
N VAL A 374 -12.46 2.44 -1.48
CA VAL A 374 -11.61 3.39 -0.75
C VAL A 374 -12.53 4.39 -0.05
N LEU A 375 -12.37 4.51 1.25
CA LEU A 375 -13.15 5.41 2.09
C LEU A 375 -12.23 6.41 2.78
N ILE A 376 -12.68 7.66 2.89
CA ILE A 376 -12.12 8.65 3.81
C ILE A 376 -13.08 8.73 5.01
N THR A 377 -12.60 8.46 6.22
CA THR A 377 -13.42 8.50 7.44
C THR A 377 -12.87 9.49 8.46
N ASP A 378 -13.69 9.91 9.42
CA ASP A 378 -13.35 10.93 10.43
C ASP A 378 -12.67 10.36 11.70
N ARG A 379 -12.74 9.04 11.90
CA ARG A 379 -12.16 8.34 13.06
C ARG A 379 -11.91 6.86 12.75
N SER A 380 -11.20 6.20 13.67
CA SER A 380 -10.93 4.78 13.59
C SER A 380 -12.17 3.93 13.91
N ILE A 381 -12.28 2.77 13.25
CA ILE A 381 -13.31 1.76 13.48
C ILE A 381 -13.31 1.19 14.91
N LEU A 382 -12.16 1.19 15.57
CA LEU A 382 -12.02 0.79 16.96
C LEU A 382 -11.32 1.90 17.73
N PRO A 383 -12.03 2.67 18.58
CA PRO A 383 -11.44 3.73 19.37
C PRO A 383 -10.30 3.23 20.26
N SER A 384 -9.24 4.04 20.38
CA SER A 384 -8.10 3.81 21.27
C SER A 384 -7.48 5.12 21.73
N ASP A 385 -6.73 5.09 22.83
CA ASP A 385 -6.02 6.27 23.37
C ASP A 385 -5.02 6.87 22.37
N SER A 386 -4.48 6.04 21.48
CA SER A 386 -3.65 6.48 20.36
C SER A 386 -4.48 6.53 19.08
N GLU A 387 -4.48 7.68 18.41
CA GLU A 387 -5.09 7.86 17.08
C GLU A 387 -4.16 7.42 15.92
N GLN A 388 -2.97 6.91 16.23
CA GLN A 388 -1.93 6.58 15.24
C GLN A 388 -1.77 5.06 15.10
N GLN A 389 -2.89 4.38 14.87
CA GLN A 389 -2.95 2.92 14.70
C GLN A 389 -3.17 2.57 13.23
N ILE A 390 -2.61 1.43 12.81
CA ILE A 390 -2.87 0.82 11.50
C ILE A 390 -3.50 -0.54 11.76
N SER A 391 -4.64 -0.81 11.15
CA SER A 391 -5.44 -1.99 11.46
C SER A 391 -5.72 -2.82 10.22
N LEU A 392 -5.51 -4.14 10.32
CA LEU A 392 -6.11 -5.12 9.42
C LEU A 392 -7.40 -5.62 10.04
N VAL A 393 -8.49 -5.61 9.29
CA VAL A 393 -9.80 -6.12 9.73
C VAL A 393 -10.29 -7.17 8.74
N THR A 394 -10.58 -8.37 9.25
CA THR A 394 -11.26 -9.39 8.45
C THR A 394 -12.75 -9.41 8.76
N VAL A 395 -13.57 -9.25 7.72
CA VAL A 395 -15.02 -9.33 7.77
C VAL A 395 -15.44 -10.62 7.05
N PRO A 396 -15.84 -11.68 7.78
CA PRO A 396 -16.40 -12.87 7.15
C PRO A 396 -17.67 -12.55 6.34
N PRO A 397 -18.13 -13.49 5.50
CA PRO A 397 -19.33 -13.31 4.68
C PRO A 397 -20.51 -12.81 5.51
N VAL A 398 -20.98 -11.63 5.14
CA VAL A 398 -22.08 -10.92 5.78
C VAL A 398 -23.42 -11.60 5.50
N GLU A 399 -23.55 -12.15 4.30
CA GLU A 399 -24.70 -12.91 3.79
C GLU A 399 -24.19 -14.21 3.14
N PRO A 400 -25.02 -15.28 3.07
CA PRO A 400 -24.64 -16.50 2.38
C PRO A 400 -24.30 -16.23 0.90
N GLY A 401 -23.11 -16.66 0.47
CA GLY A 401 -22.61 -16.44 -0.89
C GLY A 401 -21.83 -15.14 -1.10
N SER A 402 -21.81 -14.22 -0.13
CA SER A 402 -20.94 -13.05 -0.18
C SER A 402 -19.47 -13.44 0.04
N PRO A 403 -18.51 -12.72 -0.56
CA PRO A 403 -17.09 -12.97 -0.33
C PRO A 403 -16.65 -12.53 1.07
N VAL A 404 -15.54 -13.09 1.55
CA VAL A 404 -14.81 -12.54 2.71
C VAL A 404 -14.22 -11.20 2.31
N VAL A 405 -14.44 -10.17 3.12
CA VAL A 405 -13.90 -8.82 2.88
C VAL A 405 -12.74 -8.56 3.81
N ARG A 406 -11.62 -8.09 3.25
CA ARG A 406 -10.50 -7.55 4.03
C ARG A 406 -10.57 -6.04 3.99
N MET A 407 -10.34 -5.43 5.14
CA MET A 407 -10.28 -3.99 5.29
C MET A 407 -8.95 -3.59 5.93
N VAL A 408 -8.27 -2.61 5.35
CA VAL A 408 -7.04 -2.02 5.88
C VAL A 408 -7.35 -0.57 6.23
N GLU A 409 -7.17 -0.21 7.49
CA GLU A 409 -7.35 1.13 8.02
C GLU A 409 -5.99 1.78 8.24
N LEU A 410 -5.77 2.94 7.60
CA LEU A 410 -4.54 3.71 7.65
C LEU A 410 -4.81 5.06 8.35
N CYS A 411 -4.01 5.38 9.37
CA CYS A 411 -4.03 6.68 10.04
C CYS A 411 -3.08 7.68 9.37
N SER A 412 -3.24 8.97 9.62
CA SER A 412 -2.42 10.04 9.03
C SER A 412 -0.89 9.85 9.12
N SER A 413 -0.35 9.13 10.12
CA SER A 413 1.10 8.87 10.21
C SER A 413 1.66 7.89 9.17
N THR A 414 0.82 7.22 8.38
CA THR A 414 1.27 6.49 7.17
C THR A 414 1.60 7.43 6.02
N MET A 415 1.30 8.73 6.17
CA MET A 415 1.42 9.73 5.11
C MET A 415 0.49 9.47 3.91
N THR A 416 -0.60 8.72 4.12
CA THR A 416 -1.59 8.42 3.05
C THR A 416 -2.89 9.23 3.18
N CYS A 417 -3.08 9.97 4.27
CA CYS A 417 -4.22 10.87 4.47
C CYS A 417 -3.89 12.04 5.40
N MET A 418 -4.73 13.07 5.37
CA MET A 418 -4.60 14.23 6.25
C MET A 418 -4.93 13.90 7.72
N PRO A 419 -4.40 14.67 8.69
CA PRO A 419 -4.79 14.58 10.10
C PRO A 419 -6.28 14.80 10.30
N GLY A 420 -6.84 14.07 11.26
CA GLY A 420 -8.28 14.04 11.52
C GLY A 420 -9.06 13.13 10.56
N THR A 421 -8.39 12.50 9.57
CA THR A 421 -9.00 11.44 8.77
C THR A 421 -8.23 10.14 8.82
N TYR A 422 -8.91 9.08 8.41
CA TYR A 422 -8.35 7.77 8.13
C TYR A 422 -8.65 7.39 6.69
N LEU A 423 -7.73 6.69 6.06
CA LEU A 423 -7.93 6.09 4.74
C LEU A 423 -8.21 4.60 4.93
N VAL A 424 -9.39 4.17 4.51
CA VAL A 424 -9.85 2.79 4.69
C VAL A 424 -10.00 2.13 3.34
N HIS A 425 -9.33 1.01 3.14
CA HIS A 425 -9.39 0.24 1.91
C HIS A 425 -10.09 -1.09 2.15
N LEU A 426 -11.10 -1.41 1.33
CA LEU A 426 -11.79 -2.71 1.36
C LEU A 426 -11.49 -3.51 0.09
N THR A 427 -11.26 -4.82 0.23
CA THR A 427 -10.90 -5.72 -0.88
C THR A 427 -11.56 -7.08 -0.72
N CYS A 428 -12.15 -7.60 -1.79
CA CYS A 428 -12.57 -9.00 -1.88
C CYS A 428 -12.50 -9.51 -3.33
N SER A 429 -12.58 -10.83 -3.50
CA SER A 429 -12.91 -11.40 -4.81
C SER A 429 -14.30 -10.91 -5.23
N SER A 430 -14.43 -10.53 -6.49
CA SER A 430 -15.67 -9.97 -7.03
C SER A 430 -16.70 -11.07 -7.28
N SER A 431 -17.94 -10.85 -6.81
CA SER A 431 -19.13 -11.63 -7.18
C SER A 431 -20.12 -10.81 -8.02
N GLY A 432 -19.91 -9.50 -8.10
CA GLY A 432 -20.65 -8.54 -8.92
C GLY A 432 -19.88 -7.23 -9.04
N SER A 433 -20.59 -6.10 -9.09
CA SER A 433 -19.93 -4.80 -8.98
C SER A 433 -19.30 -4.62 -7.59
N ALA A 434 -18.22 -3.84 -7.52
CA ALA A 434 -17.54 -3.58 -6.26
C ALA A 434 -18.45 -2.95 -5.20
N ARG A 435 -19.45 -2.17 -5.63
CA ARG A 435 -20.46 -1.61 -4.73
C ARG A 435 -21.40 -2.67 -4.17
N GLU A 436 -21.91 -3.59 -5.00
CA GLU A 436 -22.77 -4.69 -4.54
C GLU A 436 -22.04 -5.56 -3.51
N ASP A 437 -20.77 -5.84 -3.74
CA ASP A 437 -19.96 -6.67 -2.84
C ASP A 437 -19.61 -5.97 -1.51
N LEU A 438 -19.32 -4.66 -1.55
CA LEU A 438 -18.68 -3.96 -0.42
C LEU A 438 -19.63 -3.00 0.33
N ALA A 439 -20.65 -2.43 -0.30
CA ALA A 439 -21.59 -1.52 0.37
C ALA A 439 -22.33 -2.14 1.58
N PRO A 440 -22.65 -3.45 1.61
CA PRO A 440 -23.21 -4.10 2.80
C PRO A 440 -22.25 -4.07 4.00
N VAL A 441 -20.95 -4.22 3.76
CA VAL A 441 -19.92 -4.11 4.82
C VAL A 441 -19.78 -2.66 5.27
N VAL A 442 -19.74 -1.72 4.32
CA VAL A 442 -19.63 -0.29 4.65
C VAL A 442 -20.81 0.17 5.50
N SER A 443 -22.04 -0.20 5.15
CA SER A 443 -23.25 0.16 5.89
C SER A 443 -23.33 -0.44 7.30
N ARG A 444 -22.62 -1.55 7.56
CA ARG A 444 -22.58 -2.19 8.89
C ARG A 444 -21.52 -1.59 9.80
N LEU A 445 -20.40 -1.14 9.24
CA LEU A 445 -19.24 -0.66 9.99
C LEU A 445 -19.17 0.85 10.12
N PHE A 446 -19.83 1.59 9.22
CA PHE A 446 -19.74 3.04 9.16
C PHE A 446 -21.13 3.67 9.04
N CYS A 447 -21.26 4.90 9.54
CA CYS A 447 -22.43 5.71 9.25
C CYS A 447 -22.18 6.60 8.02
N ILE A 448 -23.20 6.69 7.16
CA ILE A 448 -23.26 7.74 6.15
C ILE A 448 -23.85 8.95 6.86
N PRO A 449 -23.22 10.14 6.81
CA PRO A 449 -23.62 11.29 7.60
C PRO A 449 -25.03 11.79 7.22
N VAL A 450 -26.04 11.21 7.86
CA VAL A 450 -27.39 11.76 8.02
C VAL A 450 -27.64 11.86 9.51
N ARG A 451 -27.15 12.96 10.10
CA ARG A 451 -27.44 13.50 11.44
C ARG A 451 -28.13 12.54 12.45
N GLU A 452 -27.40 11.54 12.94
CA GLU A 452 -27.67 10.97 14.26
C GLU A 452 -26.54 11.40 15.20
N GLU A 453 -26.79 12.48 15.94
CA GLU A 453 -25.92 12.88 17.05
C GLU A 453 -25.87 11.74 18.08
N GLY A 454 -24.68 11.20 18.33
CA GLY A 454 -24.47 10.10 19.29
C GLY A 454 -24.11 8.74 18.68
N SER A 455 -23.91 8.64 17.37
CA SER A 455 -23.43 7.40 16.75
C SER A 455 -21.99 7.07 17.17
N GLU A 456 -21.77 5.86 17.71
CA GLU A 456 -20.44 5.38 18.11
C GLU A 456 -19.57 4.91 16.92
N VAL A 457 -20.16 4.75 15.72
CA VAL A 457 -19.45 4.30 14.52
C VAL A 457 -18.85 5.47 13.72
N PRO A 458 -17.73 5.27 13.00
CA PRO A 458 -17.11 6.33 12.20
C PRO A 458 -17.99 6.78 11.03
N SER A 459 -17.90 8.07 10.68
CA SER A 459 -18.59 8.64 9.53
C SER A 459 -17.76 8.50 8.25
N VAL A 460 -18.40 8.08 7.16
CA VAL A 460 -17.80 8.12 5.82
C VAL A 460 -17.94 9.52 5.25
N LEU A 461 -16.82 10.16 4.91
CA LEU A 461 -16.76 11.50 4.30
C LEU A 461 -16.77 11.43 2.77
N TRP A 462 -16.09 10.43 2.21
CA TRP A 462 -15.98 10.19 0.78
C TRP A 462 -15.75 8.71 0.52
N ALA A 463 -16.30 8.19 -0.57
CA ALA A 463 -16.16 6.79 -0.96
C ALA A 463 -15.98 6.63 -2.48
N LEU A 464 -15.10 5.71 -2.87
CA LEU A 464 -14.91 5.23 -4.24
C LEU A 464 -15.05 3.71 -4.25
N TYR A 465 -15.78 3.19 -5.23
CA TYR A 465 -15.90 1.76 -5.55
C TYR A 465 -15.46 1.53 -6.99
N PHE A 466 -14.73 0.45 -7.24
CA PHE A 466 -14.37 0.04 -8.60
C PHE A 466 -13.96 -1.44 -8.61
N ASN A 467 -14.14 -2.09 -9.76
CA ASN A 467 -13.59 -3.41 -10.02
C ASN A 467 -12.24 -3.29 -10.72
N MET A 468 -11.30 -4.15 -10.34
CA MET A 468 -9.99 -4.27 -10.99
C MET A 468 -9.81 -5.69 -11.53
N ARG A 469 -9.37 -5.81 -12.78
CA ARG A 469 -9.07 -7.11 -13.41
C ARG A 469 -7.94 -7.81 -12.67
N ASP A 470 -8.11 -9.11 -12.44
CA ASP A 470 -7.11 -10.02 -11.89
C ASP A 470 -6.76 -11.10 -12.91
N THR A 471 -5.54 -11.02 -13.45
CA THR A 471 -4.97 -12.00 -14.38
C THR A 471 -3.90 -12.89 -13.75
N SER A 472 -3.78 -12.87 -12.41
CA SER A 472 -2.76 -13.65 -11.69
C SER A 472 -2.86 -15.16 -11.88
N ALA A 473 -4.07 -15.67 -12.19
CA ALA A 473 -4.33 -17.07 -12.45
C ALA A 473 -4.22 -17.46 -13.95
N VAL A 474 -3.87 -16.51 -14.82
CA VAL A 474 -3.76 -16.74 -16.27
C VAL A 474 -2.38 -17.28 -16.59
N ASP A 475 -2.33 -18.40 -17.33
CA ASP A 475 -1.08 -19.02 -17.75
C ASP A 475 -0.54 -18.40 -19.05
N ARG A 476 0.77 -18.51 -19.29
CA ARG A 476 1.40 -18.01 -20.53
C ARG A 476 0.78 -18.62 -21.80
N SER A 477 0.28 -19.85 -21.74
CA SER A 477 -0.38 -20.54 -22.85
C SER A 477 -1.70 -19.89 -23.30
N SER A 478 -2.30 -19.06 -22.45
CA SER A 478 -3.51 -18.28 -22.73
C SER A 478 -3.27 -17.11 -23.68
N TYR A 479 -2.01 -16.80 -24.00
CA TYR A 479 -1.64 -15.73 -24.92
C TYR A 479 -1.05 -16.30 -26.21
N ASP A 480 -1.51 -15.79 -27.35
CA ASP A 480 -0.92 -16.07 -28.65
C ASP A 480 0.20 -15.07 -28.94
N LEU A 481 1.35 -15.30 -28.28
CA LEU A 481 2.50 -14.40 -28.30
C LEU A 481 3.80 -15.17 -28.61
N PRO A 482 4.78 -14.53 -29.27
CA PRO A 482 6.11 -15.10 -29.50
C PRO A 482 6.83 -15.54 -28.22
N SER A 483 7.72 -16.53 -28.34
CA SER A 483 8.45 -17.12 -27.20
C SER A 483 9.32 -16.14 -26.41
N ASN A 484 9.80 -15.06 -27.02
CA ASN A 484 10.59 -14.01 -26.36
C ASN A 484 9.76 -12.80 -25.88
N VAL A 485 8.44 -12.96 -25.86
CA VAL A 485 7.48 -12.03 -25.24
C VAL A 485 6.96 -12.67 -23.95
N HIS A 486 7.29 -12.05 -22.83
CA HIS A 486 6.97 -12.46 -21.48
C HIS A 486 5.85 -11.59 -20.93
N VAL A 487 4.85 -12.21 -20.31
CA VAL A 487 3.66 -11.50 -19.82
C VAL A 487 3.72 -11.35 -18.30
N CYS A 488 3.51 -10.12 -17.83
CA CYS A 488 3.27 -9.81 -16.43
C CYS A 488 1.76 -9.66 -16.18
N THR A 489 1.28 -10.13 -15.03
CA THR A 489 -0.14 -10.08 -14.69
C THR A 489 -0.50 -8.77 -13.99
N SER A 490 -1.80 -8.47 -13.95
CA SER A 490 -2.34 -7.41 -13.10
C SER A 490 -2.23 -7.78 -11.60
N PRO A 491 -2.49 -6.83 -10.68
CA PRO A 491 -2.50 -7.12 -9.25
C PRO A 491 -3.48 -8.25 -8.88
N ASP A 492 -3.04 -9.14 -7.99
CA ASP A 492 -3.84 -10.24 -7.47
C ASP A 492 -4.58 -9.86 -6.18
N ALA A 493 -5.62 -10.64 -5.84
CA ALA A 493 -6.40 -10.40 -4.63
C ALA A 493 -5.67 -10.73 -3.32
N ALA A 494 -4.51 -11.41 -3.28
CA ALA A 494 -3.91 -11.83 -2.00
C ALA A 494 -3.47 -10.67 -1.12
N LEU A 495 -3.22 -10.93 0.18
CA LEU A 495 -2.80 -9.89 1.13
C LEU A 495 -1.36 -9.43 0.89
N GLY A 496 -0.46 -10.36 0.57
CA GLY A 496 0.93 -10.08 0.26
C GLY A 496 1.19 -9.87 -1.23
N SER A 497 2.46 -9.72 -1.58
CA SER A 497 2.94 -9.51 -2.97
C SER A 497 3.74 -10.71 -3.51
N ASP A 498 3.61 -11.88 -2.88
CA ASP A 498 4.40 -13.08 -3.25
C ASP A 498 4.23 -13.47 -4.72
N HIS A 499 3.01 -13.36 -5.27
CA HIS A 499 2.75 -13.65 -6.68
C HIS A 499 3.59 -12.76 -7.60
N ALA A 500 3.56 -11.44 -7.39
CA ALA A 500 4.33 -10.49 -8.19
C ALA A 500 5.84 -10.77 -8.15
N ILE A 501 6.38 -11.11 -6.98
CA ILE A 501 7.81 -11.42 -6.83
C ILE A 501 8.18 -12.75 -7.49
N LYS A 502 7.38 -13.79 -7.31
CA LYS A 502 7.61 -15.09 -7.96
C LYS A 502 7.50 -14.99 -9.47
N LEU A 503 6.55 -14.21 -9.98
CA LEU A 503 6.40 -13.95 -11.41
C LEU A 503 7.62 -13.20 -11.96
N ALA A 504 8.06 -12.13 -11.29
CA ALA A 504 9.25 -11.38 -11.69
C ALA A 504 10.51 -12.26 -11.71
N GLU A 505 10.70 -13.10 -10.70
CA GLU A 505 11.82 -14.05 -10.64
C GLU A 505 11.73 -15.12 -11.74
N ALA A 506 10.53 -15.65 -12.01
CA ALA A 506 10.32 -16.62 -13.07
C ALA A 506 10.60 -16.03 -14.46
N VAL A 507 10.15 -14.79 -14.73
CA VAL A 507 10.48 -14.06 -15.97
C VAL A 507 11.98 -13.80 -16.04
N PHE A 508 12.60 -13.33 -14.96
CA PHE A 508 14.05 -13.08 -14.91
C PHE A 508 14.87 -14.33 -15.26
N ARG A 509 14.55 -15.49 -14.70
CA ARG A 509 15.24 -16.76 -15.00
C ARG A 509 15.06 -17.22 -16.46
N GLN A 510 13.98 -16.82 -17.12
CA GLN A 510 13.82 -17.06 -18.56
C GLN A 510 14.68 -16.13 -19.42
N LEU A 511 14.89 -14.89 -18.96
CA LEU A 511 15.73 -13.90 -19.64
C LEU A 511 17.22 -14.18 -19.43
N LEU A 512 17.60 -14.52 -18.20
CA LEU A 512 18.98 -14.63 -17.71
C LEU A 512 19.10 -15.84 -16.76
N PRO A 513 19.19 -17.07 -17.28
CA PRO A 513 19.09 -18.30 -16.46
C PRO A 513 20.26 -18.52 -15.50
N GLU A 514 21.45 -18.05 -15.85
CA GLU A 514 22.68 -18.23 -15.08
C GLU A 514 22.96 -17.07 -14.11
N GLU A 515 22.13 -16.02 -14.13
CA GLU A 515 22.34 -14.82 -13.34
C GLU A 515 21.59 -14.86 -12.00
N GLU A 516 22.11 -14.13 -11.02
CA GLU A 516 21.43 -13.99 -9.73
C GLU A 516 20.28 -12.99 -9.80
N PHE A 517 19.11 -13.35 -9.24
CA PHE A 517 17.98 -12.44 -9.17
C PHE A 517 18.20 -11.33 -8.13
N CYS A 518 18.37 -10.10 -8.63
CA CYS A 518 18.55 -8.86 -7.87
C CYS A 518 19.59 -8.97 -6.73
N PRO A 519 20.88 -9.17 -7.05
CA PRO A 519 21.93 -9.20 -6.04
C PRO A 519 22.08 -7.85 -5.34
N PRO A 520 22.71 -7.80 -4.16
CA PRO A 520 23.04 -6.54 -3.49
C PRO A 520 23.87 -5.64 -4.42
N ALA A 521 23.51 -4.36 -4.51
CA ALA A 521 24.36 -3.39 -5.21
C ALA A 521 25.71 -3.29 -4.48
N PRO A 522 26.86 -3.40 -5.18
CA PRO A 522 28.17 -3.28 -4.55
C PRO A 522 28.33 -1.87 -4.00
N ASN A 523 28.58 -1.74 -2.70
CA ASN A 523 28.85 -0.45 -2.10
C ASN A 523 30.33 -0.10 -2.34
N PRO A 524 30.66 0.98 -3.06
CA PRO A 524 32.05 1.34 -3.32
C PRO A 524 32.85 1.63 -2.05
N GLU A 525 32.19 1.97 -0.94
CA GLU A 525 32.81 2.17 0.37
C GLU A 525 33.26 0.86 1.04
N ASP A 526 32.72 -0.29 0.63
CA ASP A 526 33.15 -1.60 1.15
C ASP A 526 34.48 -2.06 0.51
N ILE A 527 34.95 -1.35 -0.53
CA ILE A 527 36.24 -1.59 -1.18
C ILE A 527 37.33 -0.89 -0.35
N ILE A 528 37.96 -1.65 0.56
CA ILE A 528 39.13 -1.16 1.31
C ILE A 528 40.32 -1.07 0.34
N TYR A 529 40.70 0.16 -0.01
CA TYR A 529 41.96 0.40 -0.72
C TYR A 529 43.12 0.25 0.27
N ASP A 530 43.99 -0.74 0.07
CA ASP A 530 45.25 -0.84 0.80
C ASP A 530 46.05 0.44 0.56
N GLY A 531 46.22 1.22 1.64
CA GLY A 531 46.67 2.59 1.57
C GLY A 531 48.04 2.71 0.94
N LEU A 532 48.12 3.32 -0.25
CA LEU A 532 49.31 4.02 -0.73
C LEU A 532 48.92 5.19 -1.65
N LYS A 533 49.18 6.38 -1.12
CA LYS A 533 49.25 7.72 -1.76
C LYS A 533 47.92 8.37 -2.12
N GLN A 534 47.61 9.40 -1.32
CA GLN A 534 46.78 10.54 -1.71
C GLN A 534 47.17 11.02 -3.12
N LEU A 535 46.27 10.81 -4.08
CA LEU A 535 46.19 11.60 -5.30
C LEU A 535 44.81 12.28 -5.26
N PRO A 536 44.73 13.59 -5.54
CA PRO A 536 43.45 14.28 -5.58
C PRO A 536 42.73 13.86 -6.86
N PHE A 537 41.89 12.83 -6.78
CA PHE A 537 40.93 12.55 -7.82
C PHE A 537 39.73 13.46 -7.63
N THR A 538 39.66 14.51 -8.46
CA THR A 538 38.45 15.26 -8.77
C THR A 538 37.46 14.30 -9.42
N PHE A 539 36.65 13.62 -8.61
CA PHE A 539 35.44 12.95 -9.09
C PHE A 539 34.39 14.01 -9.36
N CYS A 540 33.84 13.95 -10.57
CA CYS A 540 32.84 14.87 -11.08
C CYS A 540 31.57 14.83 -10.21
N THR A 541 31.32 15.92 -9.50
CA THR A 541 30.13 16.19 -8.66
C THR A 541 28.87 16.38 -9.50
N LEU A 542 28.52 15.42 -10.36
CA LEU A 542 27.31 15.44 -11.17
C LEU A 542 26.35 14.28 -10.88
N CYS A 543 26.78 13.23 -10.15
CA CYS A 543 25.88 12.16 -9.70
C CYS A 543 25.32 12.33 -8.27
N LEU A 544 25.82 13.28 -7.48
CA LEU A 544 25.39 13.48 -6.09
C LEU A 544 24.47 14.70 -5.87
N CYS A 545 24.26 15.55 -6.88
CA CYS A 545 23.33 16.68 -6.77
C CYS A 545 21.85 16.32 -7.04
N SER A 546 21.52 15.06 -7.38
CA SER A 546 20.14 14.63 -7.56
C SER A 546 19.47 14.14 -6.27
N GLN A 547 20.08 14.37 -5.09
CA GLN A 547 19.50 14.05 -3.78
C GLN A 547 18.54 15.12 -3.23
N SER A 548 18.26 16.22 -3.96
CA SER A 548 17.39 17.28 -3.41
C SER A 548 16.39 17.91 -4.38
N PHE A 549 16.14 17.35 -5.56
CA PHE A 549 15.11 17.87 -6.46
C PHE A 549 14.38 16.73 -7.18
N LEU A 550 13.43 16.12 -6.47
CA LEU A 550 12.22 15.46 -6.96
C LEU A 550 11.49 14.88 -5.73
N ILE A 551 10.89 15.78 -4.96
CA ILE A 551 9.78 15.52 -4.04
C ILE A 551 8.69 16.54 -4.41
#